data_AF-U2A9S0-F1
#
_entry.id   AF-U2A9S0-F1
#
_cell.length_a   1.000
_cell.length_b   1.000
_cell.length_c   1.000
_cell.angle_alpha   90.00
_cell.angle_beta   90.00
_cell.angle_gamma   90.00
#
_symmetry.space_group_name_H-M   'P 1'
#
loop_
_entity.id
_entity.type
_entity.pdbx_description
1 polymer ?
#
loop_
_entity_poly.entity_id
_entity_poly.type
_entity_poly.pdbx_seq_one_letter_code
_entity_poly.pdbx_strand_id
1 'polypeptide(L)'
;MTCASGGDRFGLDIRDNYEKGKNREEERVEELKEKYSEIQRECYLRDAKGNIKIDEGFTGEARRIDIVVIEDKKIVHIEEVTSLKARKVEQEEKTRRIRENGPTYIRDRKTNELILLPKRKKIKCHRRK
;
A
#
# COMPACT_ATOMS: atom_id res chain seq x y z
N MET A 1 -2.88 -2.37 39.87
CA MET A 1 -2.44 -3.06 38.64
C MET A 1 -2.27 -2.01 37.55
N THR A 2 -1.07 -1.46 37.43
CA THR A 2 -0.73 -0.40 36.49
C THR A 2 -0.17 -1.01 35.21
N CYS A 3 -0.77 -0.66 34.07
CA CYS A 3 -0.34 -1.06 32.74
C CYS A 3 1.06 -0.49 32.44
N ALA A 4 2.06 -1.37 32.32
CA ALA A 4 3.33 -1.02 31.70
C ALA A 4 3.14 -0.98 30.18
N SER A 5 2.88 0.19 29.63
CA SER A 5 3.08 0.46 28.20
C SER A 5 4.59 0.53 27.94
N GLY A 6 5.20 -0.64 27.78
CA GLY A 6 6.62 -0.79 27.43
C GLY A 6 6.88 -0.40 25.99
N GLY A 7 7.09 0.90 25.74
CA GLY A 7 7.83 1.38 24.58
C GLY A 7 9.29 1.59 24.97
N ASP A 8 10.22 1.16 24.11
CA ASP A 8 11.66 1.41 24.28
C ASP A 8 11.92 2.92 24.47
N ARG A 9 12.60 3.29 25.57
CA ARG A 9 12.93 4.68 25.95
C ARG A 9 13.79 5.42 24.92
N PHE A 10 14.42 4.69 23.99
CA PHE A 10 15.32 5.22 22.96
C PHE A 10 14.69 5.20 21.55
N GLY A 11 13.46 4.71 21.38
CA GLY A 11 12.78 4.67 20.07
C GLY A 11 13.39 3.68 19.06
N LEU A 12 14.29 2.80 19.49
CA LEU A 12 14.97 1.82 18.64
C LEU A 12 13.99 0.84 17.97
N ASP A 13 12.96 0.40 18.70
CA ASP A 13 11.93 -0.51 18.18
C ASP A 13 11.14 0.07 16.99
N ILE A 14 10.88 1.38 16.97
CA ILE A 14 10.18 2.02 15.83
C ILE A 14 11.06 1.99 14.58
N ARG A 15 12.35 2.29 14.72
CA ARG A 15 13.31 2.30 13.62
C ARG A 15 13.53 0.89 13.07
N ASP A 16 13.67 -0.09 13.94
CA ASP A 16 13.79 -1.50 13.58
C ASP A 16 12.55 -2.01 12.84
N ASN A 17 11.35 -1.63 13.30
CA ASN A 17 10.10 -2.02 12.64
C ASN A 17 9.95 -1.40 11.25
N TYR A 18 10.41 -0.15 11.08
CA TYR A 18 10.45 0.53 9.80
C TYR A 18 11.43 -0.14 8.83
N GLU A 19 12.67 -0.39 9.26
CA GLU A 19 13.70 -1.03 8.44
C GLU A 19 13.31 -2.45 8.05
N LYS A 20 12.78 -3.25 8.98
CA LYS A 20 12.21 -4.57 8.67
C LYS A 20 11.04 -4.49 7.69
N GLY A 21 10.23 -3.43 7.77
CA GLY A 21 9.18 -3.16 6.79
C GLY A 21 9.72 -2.96 5.39
N LYS A 22 10.72 -2.09 5.26
CA LYS A 22 11.38 -1.79 3.99
C LYS A 22 12.07 -3.02 3.39
N ASN A 23 12.78 -3.80 4.20
CA ASN A 23 13.46 -5.01 3.74
C ASN A 23 12.47 -6.05 3.19
N ARG A 24 11.33 -6.26 3.87
CA ARG A 24 10.27 -7.17 3.38
C ARG A 24 9.72 -6.74 2.03
N GLU A 25 9.56 -5.43 1.81
CA GLU A 25 9.12 -4.88 0.52
C GLU A 25 10.18 -5.09 -0.56
N GLU A 26 11.46 -4.84 -0.25
CA GLU A 26 12.57 -5.01 -1.18
C GLU A 26 12.74 -6.45 -1.64
N GLU A 27 12.80 -7.41 -0.70
CA GLU A 27 12.83 -8.84 -1.02
C GLU A 27 11.66 -9.22 -1.92
N ARG A 28 10.48 -8.68 -1.64
CA ARG A 28 9.28 -9.02 -2.40
C ARG A 28 9.30 -8.42 -3.82
N VAL A 29 9.83 -7.22 -3.97
CA VAL A 29 10.05 -6.60 -5.27
C VAL A 29 11.05 -7.41 -6.09
N GLU A 30 12.11 -7.94 -5.48
CA GLU A 30 13.09 -8.79 -6.15
C GLU A 30 12.45 -10.06 -6.71
N GLU A 31 11.62 -10.76 -5.94
CA GLU A 31 10.87 -11.93 -6.43
C GLU A 31 9.92 -11.59 -7.57
N LEU A 32 9.26 -10.43 -7.49
CA LEU A 32 8.32 -10.01 -8.53
C LEU A 32 9.03 -9.66 -9.85
N LYS A 33 10.30 -9.24 -9.81
CA LYS A 33 11.10 -8.93 -11.00
C LYS A 33 11.35 -10.17 -11.87
N GLU A 34 11.28 -11.37 -11.31
CA GLU A 34 11.38 -12.62 -12.10
C GLU A 34 10.19 -12.80 -13.05
N LYS A 35 9.04 -12.18 -12.72
CA LYS A 35 7.79 -12.35 -13.45
C LYS A 35 7.33 -11.09 -14.20
N TYR A 36 7.63 -9.91 -13.66
CA TYR A 36 7.11 -8.64 -14.15
C TYR A 36 8.24 -7.65 -14.38
N SER A 37 8.09 -6.85 -15.42
CA SER A 37 9.11 -5.87 -15.82
C SER A 37 8.82 -4.45 -15.30
N GLU A 38 7.55 -4.11 -15.09
CA GLU A 38 7.11 -2.76 -14.76
C GLU A 38 6.48 -2.67 -13.36
N ILE A 39 7.34 -2.76 -12.35
CA ILE A 39 6.96 -2.70 -10.93
C ILE A 39 7.11 -1.26 -10.41
N GLN A 40 6.06 -0.73 -9.79
CA GLN A 40 6.04 0.58 -9.16
C GLN A 40 5.77 0.44 -7.67
N ARG A 41 6.68 1.00 -6.86
CA ARG A 41 6.58 1.00 -5.40
C ARG A 41 5.87 2.25 -4.90
N GLU A 42 5.22 2.18 -3.75
CA GLU A 42 4.71 3.34 -3.01
C GLU A 42 3.74 4.23 -3.82
N CYS A 43 2.68 3.64 -4.37
CA CYS A 43 1.72 4.31 -5.22
C CYS A 43 0.49 4.83 -4.46
N TYR A 44 0.20 6.13 -4.51
CA TYR A 44 -1.02 6.67 -3.91
C TYR A 44 -2.25 6.44 -4.79
N LEU A 45 -3.39 6.16 -4.14
CA LEU A 45 -4.70 6.20 -4.80
C LEU A 45 -5.07 7.63 -5.15
N ARG A 46 -5.52 7.84 -6.39
CA ARG A 46 -5.87 9.15 -6.95
C ARG A 46 -7.30 9.22 -7.47
N ASP A 47 -7.82 10.43 -7.61
CA ASP A 47 -9.08 10.71 -8.29
C ASP A 47 -8.87 10.80 -9.81
N ALA A 48 -9.96 11.04 -10.56
CA ALA A 48 -9.91 11.17 -12.02
C ALA A 48 -9.16 12.41 -12.52
N LYS A 49 -8.93 13.40 -11.65
CA LYS A 49 -8.13 14.61 -11.93
C LYS A 49 -6.65 14.40 -11.58
N GLY A 50 -6.32 13.26 -10.96
CA GLY A 50 -4.97 12.91 -10.52
C GLY A 50 -4.60 13.46 -9.14
N ASN A 51 -5.53 14.00 -8.37
CA ASN A 51 -5.28 14.37 -6.97
C ASN A 51 -5.21 13.12 -6.10
N ILE A 52 -4.41 13.16 -5.04
CA ILE A 52 -4.38 12.06 -4.06
C ILE A 52 -5.72 12.02 -3.33
N LYS A 53 -6.37 10.85 -3.29
CA LYS A 53 -7.58 10.68 -2.50
C LYS A 53 -7.23 10.51 -1.03
N ILE A 54 -7.99 11.21 -0.21
CA ILE A 54 -7.92 11.18 1.24
C ILE A 54 -9.18 10.50 1.77
N ASP A 55 -9.05 9.73 2.85
CA ASP A 55 -10.17 9.15 3.58
C ASP A 55 -10.85 10.24 4.44
N GLU A 56 -11.50 11.17 3.75
CA GLU A 56 -12.20 12.31 4.34
C GLU A 56 -13.31 11.86 5.30
N GLY A 57 -13.42 12.54 6.45
CA GLY A 57 -14.45 12.25 7.47
C GLY A 57 -14.13 11.07 8.40
N PHE A 58 -13.01 10.36 8.20
CA PHE A 58 -12.60 9.25 9.06
C PHE A 58 -11.18 9.41 9.59
N THR A 59 -10.17 9.17 8.74
CA THR A 59 -8.76 9.23 9.15
C THR A 59 -8.08 10.51 8.69
N GLY A 60 -8.57 11.17 7.63
CA GLY A 60 -7.89 12.33 7.05
C GLY A 60 -6.58 11.97 6.36
N GLU A 61 -6.31 10.68 6.14
CA GLU A 61 -5.07 10.19 5.58
C GLU A 61 -5.26 9.65 4.17
N ALA A 62 -4.22 9.77 3.34
CA ALA A 62 -4.16 9.11 2.04
C ALA A 62 -3.94 7.60 2.19
N ARG A 63 -4.17 6.86 1.09
CA ARG A 63 -3.79 5.45 0.97
C ARG A 63 -2.69 5.27 -0.07
N ARG A 64 -1.50 4.91 0.44
CA ARG A 64 -0.36 4.43 -0.34
C ARG A 64 -0.47 2.92 -0.48
N ILE A 65 -0.21 2.42 -1.67
CA ILE A 65 -0.11 1.00 -2.01
C ILE A 65 1.36 0.67 -2.18
N ASP A 66 1.83 -0.39 -1.51
CA ASP A 66 3.25 -0.72 -1.51
C ASP A 66 3.75 -1.12 -2.89
N ILE A 67 3.05 -2.03 -3.59
CA ILE A 67 3.50 -2.55 -4.87
C ILE A 67 2.35 -2.59 -5.88
N VAL A 68 2.59 -2.02 -7.06
CA VAL A 68 1.69 -2.05 -8.21
C VAL A 68 2.49 -2.46 -9.43
N VAL A 69 1.94 -3.38 -10.22
CA VAL A 69 2.50 -3.73 -11.53
C VAL A 69 1.56 -3.22 -12.61
N ILE A 70 2.11 -2.39 -13.50
CA ILE A 70 1.39 -1.80 -14.61
C ILE A 70 2.04 -2.28 -15.89
N GLU A 71 1.35 -3.08 -16.68
CA GLU A 71 1.82 -3.58 -17.98
C GLU A 71 0.73 -3.28 -19.00
N ASP A 72 1.12 -2.84 -20.20
CA ASP A 72 0.19 -2.47 -21.28
C ASP A 72 -0.92 -1.51 -20.83
N LYS A 73 -0.55 -0.49 -20.04
CA LYS A 73 -1.46 0.51 -19.46
C LYS A 73 -2.57 -0.09 -18.57
N LYS A 74 -2.33 -1.26 -17.99
CA LYS A 74 -3.29 -1.96 -17.11
C LYS A 74 -2.62 -2.41 -15.82
N ILE A 75 -3.35 -2.31 -14.72
CA ILE A 75 -2.91 -2.84 -13.42
C ILE A 75 -3.07 -4.37 -13.42
N VAL A 76 -1.99 -5.08 -13.69
CA VAL A 76 -1.96 -6.54 -13.77
C VAL A 76 -1.79 -7.17 -12.39
N HIS A 77 -1.07 -6.52 -11.47
CA HIS A 77 -0.87 -6.98 -10.10
C HIS A 77 -0.84 -5.82 -9.11
N ILE A 78 -1.32 -6.06 -7.89
CA ILE A 78 -1.37 -5.06 -6.82
C ILE A 78 -1.30 -5.76 -5.47
N GLU A 79 -0.34 -5.38 -4.64
CA GLU A 79 -0.13 -5.99 -3.34
C GLU A 79 0.41 -5.02 -2.28
N GLU A 80 0.13 -5.37 -1.04
CA GLU A 80 0.57 -4.72 0.19
C GLU A 80 1.48 -5.69 0.94
N VAL A 81 2.63 -5.22 1.41
CA VAL A 81 3.61 -6.07 2.09
C VAL A 81 3.59 -5.78 3.58
N THR A 82 3.06 -6.72 4.36
CA THR A 82 2.85 -6.53 5.79
C THR A 82 3.46 -7.64 6.63
N SER A 83 3.61 -7.42 7.93
CA SER A 83 4.13 -8.45 8.83
C SER A 83 3.06 -9.50 9.14
N LEU A 84 3.47 -10.68 9.58
CA LEU A 84 2.50 -11.71 10.03
C LEU A 84 1.58 -11.22 11.15
N LYS A 85 2.07 -10.31 12.01
CA LYS A 85 1.38 -9.82 13.20
C LYS A 85 0.51 -8.58 12.96
N ALA A 86 0.61 -7.94 11.79
CA ALA A 86 -0.15 -6.73 11.49
C ALA A 86 -1.66 -6.98 11.42
N ARG A 87 -2.44 -6.07 12.04
CA ARG A 87 -3.91 -6.06 12.01
C ARG A 87 -4.40 -5.70 10.61
N LYS A 88 -5.16 -6.61 9.98
CA LYS A 88 -5.68 -6.46 8.61
C LYS A 88 -6.97 -5.66 8.52
N VAL A 89 -7.80 -5.72 9.56
CA VAL A 89 -9.16 -5.15 9.55
C VAL A 89 -9.13 -3.65 9.23
N GLU A 90 -8.29 -2.90 9.94
CA GLU A 90 -8.16 -1.44 9.75
C GLU A 90 -7.69 -1.07 8.33
N GLN A 91 -6.76 -1.85 7.76
CA GLN A 91 -6.24 -1.61 6.40
C GLN A 91 -7.28 -1.92 5.32
N GLU A 92 -8.06 -2.98 5.50
CA GLU A 92 -9.13 -3.38 4.58
C GLU A 92 -10.28 -2.37 4.63
N GLU A 93 -10.68 -1.90 5.81
CA GLU A 93 -11.72 -0.90 5.98
C GLU A 93 -11.37 0.44 5.35
N LYS A 94 -10.16 0.97 5.60
CA LYS A 94 -9.69 2.23 5.00
C LYS A 94 -9.68 2.14 3.47
N THR A 95 -9.21 1.01 2.95
CA THR A 95 -9.21 0.75 1.50
C THR A 95 -10.62 0.69 0.93
N ARG A 96 -11.57 0.08 1.66
CA ARG A 96 -12.98 0.03 1.27
C ARG A 96 -13.58 1.43 1.19
N ARG A 97 -13.45 2.25 2.25
CA ARG A 97 -14.01 3.61 2.33
C ARG A 97 -13.52 4.49 1.16
N ILE A 98 -12.22 4.49 0.87
CA ILE A 98 -11.65 5.27 -0.24
C ILE A 98 -12.19 4.84 -1.61
N ARG A 99 -12.47 3.54 -1.79
CA ARG A 99 -13.04 2.97 -3.02
C ARG A 99 -14.55 3.14 -3.14
N GLU A 100 -15.25 3.27 -2.01
CA GLU A 100 -16.67 3.61 -1.95
C GLU A 100 -16.90 5.07 -2.37
N ASN A 101 -15.98 5.96 -2.03
CA ASN A 101 -15.98 7.38 -2.41
C ASN A 101 -15.67 7.64 -3.90
N GLY A 102 -15.99 6.71 -4.81
CA GLY A 102 -15.82 6.84 -6.26
C GLY A 102 -14.61 6.11 -6.84
N PRO A 103 -14.45 6.13 -8.18
CA PRO A 103 -13.36 5.44 -8.86
C PRO A 103 -11.99 5.90 -8.33
N THR A 104 -11.03 4.99 -8.33
CA THR A 104 -9.67 5.25 -7.90
C THR A 104 -8.70 4.95 -9.03
N TYR A 105 -7.63 5.73 -9.09
CA TYR A 105 -6.64 5.66 -10.14
C TYR A 105 -5.26 5.51 -9.52
N ILE A 106 -4.33 4.96 -10.30
CA ILE A 106 -2.91 4.93 -9.99
C ILE A 106 -2.20 5.66 -11.10
N ARG A 107 -1.31 6.60 -10.76
CA ARG A 107 -0.48 7.24 -11.77
C ARG A 107 0.65 6.31 -12.14
N ASP A 108 0.74 5.94 -13.41
CA ASP A 108 1.89 5.27 -13.96
C ASP A 108 3.06 6.27 -14.02
N ARG A 109 4.14 6.01 -13.27
CA ARG A 109 5.32 6.89 -13.22
C ARG A 109 6.12 6.94 -14.53
N LYS A 110 5.99 5.93 -15.38
CA LYS A 110 6.70 5.87 -16.67
C LYS A 110 6.05 6.79 -17.71
N THR A 111 4.72 6.78 -17.76
CA THR A 111 3.93 7.52 -18.76
C THR A 111 3.26 8.78 -18.21
N ASN A 112 3.19 8.93 -16.88
CA ASN A 112 2.37 9.90 -16.15
C ASN A 112 0.84 9.76 -16.36
N GLU A 113 0.38 8.70 -17.02
CA GLU A 113 -1.04 8.44 -17.24
C GLU A 113 -1.74 7.94 -15.95
N LEU A 114 -3.03 8.26 -15.81
CA LEU A 114 -3.86 7.74 -14.73
C LEU A 114 -4.53 6.44 -15.15
N ILE A 115 -4.12 5.33 -14.53
CA ILE A 115 -4.67 4.01 -14.80
C ILE A 115 -5.78 3.72 -13.80
N LEU A 116 -6.99 3.42 -14.30
CA LEU A 116 -8.14 3.07 -13.46
C LEU A 116 -7.84 1.78 -12.68
N LEU A 117 -8.01 1.82 -11.37
CA LEU A 117 -8.00 0.65 -10.51
C LEU A 117 -9.43 0.07 -10.42
N PRO A 118 -9.72 -1.09 -11.03
CA PRO A 118 -11.08 -1.62 -11.04
C PRO A 118 -11.57 -1.95 -9.64
N LYS A 119 -12.84 -1.63 -9.33
CA LYS A 119 -13.46 -1.89 -8.01
C LYS A 119 -13.33 -3.36 -7.57
N ARG A 120 -13.46 -4.30 -8.52
CA ARG A 120 -13.35 -5.76 -8.26
C ARG A 120 -11.92 -6.25 -8.07
N LYS A 121 -10.89 -5.47 -8.45
CA LYS A 121 -9.49 -5.86 -8.28
C LYS A 121 -9.15 -5.85 -6.79
N LYS A 122 -8.93 -7.02 -6.20
CA LYS A 122 -8.52 -7.13 -4.79
C LYS A 122 -7.06 -6.70 -4.64
N ILE A 123 -6.78 -5.93 -3.59
CA ILE A 123 -5.42 -5.62 -3.16
C ILE A 123 -4.96 -6.81 -2.32
N LYS A 124 -3.94 -7.53 -2.78
CA LYS A 124 -3.46 -8.72 -2.08
C LYS A 124 -2.59 -8.31 -0.91
N CYS A 125 -2.80 -8.88 0.27
CA CYS A 125 -1.89 -8.68 1.39
C CYS A 125 -0.87 -9.84 1.42
N HIS A 126 0.38 -9.55 1.07
CA HIS A 126 1.50 -10.47 1.21
C HIS A 126 2.09 -10.34 2.60
N ARG A 127 2.15 -11.45 3.34
CA ARG A 127 2.68 -11.45 4.72
C ARG A 127 4.05 -12.09 4.78
N ARG A 128 4.99 -11.41 5.44
CA ARG A 128 6.34 -11.94 5.72
C ARG A 128 6.66 -11.88 7.21
N LYS A 129 7.58 -12.76 7.63
CA LYS A 129 8.14 -12.78 8.98
C LYS A 129 9.03 -11.57 9.21
#